data_AF-A0A1J5BKH3-F1
#
_entry.id   AF-A0A1J5BKH3-F1
#
_cell.length_a   1.000
_cell.length_b   1.000
_cell.length_c   1.000
_cell.angle_alpha   90.00
_cell.angle_beta   90.00
_cell.angle_gamma   90.00
#
_symmetry.space_group_name_H-M   'P 1'
#
loop_
_entity.id
_entity.type
_entity.pdbx_description
1 polymer ?
#
loop_
_entity_poly.entity_id
_entity_poly.type
_entity_poly.pdbx_seq_one_letter_code
_entity_poly.pdbx_strand_id
1 'polypeptide(L)'
;MYDLVVVSVYTAMFHAARAILFRDGIKERSHVCLIAYIKEKYPQLNEYANTLDSYRESRHAMLYGLEVEAMKDDATYGIYIAKEFIEAVKKEVK
;
A
#
# COMPACT_ATOMS: atom_id res chain seq x y z
N MET A 1 -5.40 -18.56 -7.56
CA MET A 1 -4.25 -18.04 -6.81
C MET A 1 -4.42 -16.54 -6.64
N TYR A 2 -5.00 -16.12 -5.52
CA TYR A 2 -5.30 -14.71 -5.21
C TYR A 2 -4.15 -14.03 -4.45
N ASP A 3 -3.14 -14.78 -4.03
CA ASP A 3 -1.99 -14.27 -3.27
C ASP A 3 -1.18 -13.25 -4.09
N LEU A 4 -1.06 -13.50 -5.41
CA LEU A 4 -0.44 -12.54 -6.33
C LEU A 4 -1.22 -11.21 -6.40
N VAL A 5 -2.53 -11.23 -6.16
CA VAL A 5 -3.34 -10.01 -6.10
C VAL A 5 -2.95 -9.21 -4.87
N VAL A 6 -2.81 -9.84 -3.69
CA VAL A 6 -2.37 -9.17 -2.46
C VAL A 6 -0.99 -8.52 -2.65
N VAL A 7 -0.06 -9.23 -3.29
CA VAL A 7 1.27 -8.69 -3.61
C VAL A 7 1.18 -7.50 -4.56
N SER A 8 0.31 -7.58 -5.58
CA SER A 8 0.11 -6.52 -6.56
C SER A 8 -0.56 -5.28 -5.96
N VAL A 9 -1.56 -5.47 -5.08
CA VAL A 9 -2.26 -4.43 -4.33
C VAL A 9 -1.25 -3.65 -3.49
N TYR A 10 -0.45 -4.36 -2.68
CA TYR A 10 0.60 -3.72 -1.89
C TYR A 10 1.56 -2.91 -2.77
N THR A 11 2.03 -3.51 -3.87
CA THR A 11 3.02 -2.89 -4.75
C THR A 11 2.48 -1.63 -5.40
N ALA A 12 1.22 -1.64 -5.87
CA ALA A 12 0.56 -0.48 -6.44
C ALA A 12 0.45 0.66 -5.43
N MET A 13 -0.02 0.36 -4.21
CA MET A 13 -0.13 1.35 -3.14
C MET A 13 1.23 1.91 -2.72
N PHE A 14 2.25 1.05 -2.60
CA PHE A 14 3.61 1.47 -2.27
C PHE A 14 4.18 2.45 -3.31
N HIS A 15 4.01 2.16 -4.59
CA HIS A 15 4.46 3.08 -5.64
C HIS A 15 3.66 4.38 -5.71
N ALA A 16 2.36 4.34 -5.43
CA ALA A 16 1.55 5.55 -5.29
C ALA A 16 2.06 6.44 -4.14
N ALA A 17 2.25 5.87 -2.95
CA ALA A 17 2.81 6.60 -1.82
C ALA A 17 4.23 7.15 -2.12
N ARG A 18 5.06 6.43 -2.88
CA ARG A 18 6.37 6.96 -3.31
C ARG A 18 6.26 8.21 -4.18
N ALA A 19 5.18 8.39 -4.93
CA ALA A 19 4.97 9.62 -5.71
C ALA A 19 4.87 10.85 -4.79
N ILE A 20 4.22 10.73 -3.62
CA ILE A 20 4.18 11.77 -2.59
C ILE A 20 5.59 12.10 -2.13
N LEU A 21 6.36 11.08 -1.74
CA LEU A 21 7.73 11.29 -1.25
C LEU A 21 8.61 11.93 -2.32
N PHE A 22 8.50 11.53 -3.58
CA PHE A 22 9.25 12.14 -4.67
C PHE A 22 8.86 13.60 -4.91
N ARG A 23 7.56 13.94 -4.87
CA ARG A 23 7.11 15.33 -4.93
C ARG A 23 7.72 16.15 -3.78
N ASP A 24 7.83 15.55 -2.60
CA ASP A 24 8.39 16.19 -1.40
C ASP A 24 9.93 16.19 -1.38
N GLY A 25 10.57 15.71 -2.45
CA GLY A 25 12.04 15.69 -2.58
C GLY A 25 12.72 14.54 -1.82
N ILE A 26 11.97 13.58 -1.30
CA ILE A 26 12.47 12.47 -0.47
C ILE A 26 12.64 11.21 -1.31
N LYS A 27 13.81 10.58 -1.17
CA LYS A 27 14.14 9.29 -1.80
C LYS A 27 14.20 8.19 -0.77
N GLU A 28 13.05 7.62 -0.42
CA GLU A 28 12.93 6.48 0.50
C GLU A 28 12.81 5.14 -0.24
N ARG A 29 13.38 4.09 0.36
CA ARG A 29 13.28 2.68 -0.09
C ARG A 29 12.64 1.77 0.95
N SER A 30 12.67 2.14 2.23
CA SER A 30 12.07 1.42 3.33
C SER A 30 10.55 1.44 3.25
N HIS A 31 9.95 0.25 3.31
CA HIS A 31 8.51 0.07 3.36
C HIS A 31 7.89 0.70 4.62
N VAL A 32 8.58 0.62 5.75
CA VAL A 32 8.09 1.13 7.04
C VAL A 32 8.24 2.64 7.12
N CYS A 33 9.39 3.19 6.72
CA CYS A 33 9.64 4.63 6.79
C CYS A 33 8.71 5.41 5.85
N LEU A 34 8.40 4.86 4.67
CA LEU A 34 7.40 5.45 3.78
C LEU A 34 6.02 5.54 4.45
N ILE A 35 5.56 4.48 5.11
CA ILE A 35 4.26 4.48 5.80
C ILE A 35 4.26 5.51 6.94
N ALA A 36 5.33 5.53 7.75
CA ALA A 36 5.47 6.50 8.83
C ALA A 36 5.45 7.95 8.31
N TYR A 37 6.12 8.21 7.18
CA TYR A 37 6.12 9.51 6.55
C TYR A 37 4.72 9.94 6.11
N ILE A 38 3.98 9.05 5.42
CA ILE A 38 2.59 9.34 5.03
C ILE A 38 1.74 9.65 6.25
N LYS A 39 1.86 8.85 7.32
CA LYS A 39 1.06 9.06 8.53
C LYS A 39 1.32 10.41 9.21
N GLU A 40 2.57 10.81 9.23
CA GLU A 40 3.02 12.07 9.85
C GLU A 40 2.68 13.30 9.01
N LYS A 41 2.87 13.23 7.68
CA LYS A 41 2.78 14.40 6.79
C LYS A 41 1.45 14.52 6.03
N TYR A 42 0.70 13.42 5.91
CA TYR A 42 -0.57 13.35 5.20
C TYR A 42 -1.62 12.67 6.09
N PRO A 43 -2.03 13.29 7.21
CA PRO A 43 -2.94 12.67 8.17
C PRO A 43 -4.30 12.30 7.56
N GLN A 44 -4.74 12.99 6.50
CA GLN A 44 -5.93 12.63 5.71
C GLN A 44 -5.80 11.28 4.99
N LEU A 45 -4.58 10.76 4.82
CA LEU A 45 -4.30 9.46 4.23
C LEU A 45 -4.04 8.37 5.28
N ASN A 46 -4.22 8.64 6.59
CA ASN A 46 -3.88 7.72 7.67
C ASN A 46 -4.57 6.35 7.55
N GLU A 47 -5.85 6.32 7.21
CA GLU A 47 -6.59 5.07 7.04
C GLU A 47 -6.02 4.21 5.91
N TYR A 48 -5.68 4.85 4.78
CA TYR A 48 -5.00 4.16 3.69
C TYR A 48 -3.58 3.73 4.06
N ALA A 49 -2.85 4.53 4.85
CA ALA A 49 -1.52 4.18 5.33
C ALA A 49 -1.54 2.99 6.29
N ASN A 50 -2.56 2.88 7.15
CA ASN A 50 -2.80 1.70 7.98
C ASN A 50 -3.08 0.48 7.10
N THR A 51 -3.92 0.63 6.09
CA THR A 51 -4.23 -0.46 5.15
C THR A 51 -2.98 -0.91 4.39
N LEU A 52 -2.18 0.04 3.88
CA LEU A 52 -0.90 -0.24 3.24
C LEU A 52 0.04 -1.03 4.15
N ASP A 53 0.07 -0.73 5.45
CA ASP A 53 0.86 -1.46 6.43
C ASP A 53 0.35 -2.88 6.66
N SER A 54 -0.97 -3.07 6.74
CA SER A 54 -1.57 -4.41 6.79
C SER A 54 -1.20 -5.23 5.54
N TYR A 55 -1.31 -4.65 4.35
CA TYR A 55 -0.91 -5.33 3.11
C TYR A 55 0.61 -5.58 3.02
N ARG A 56 1.44 -4.77 3.69
CA ARG A 56 2.90 -4.99 3.78
C ARG A 56 3.21 -6.30 4.51
N GLU A 57 2.53 -6.54 5.62
CA GLU A 57 2.62 -7.76 6.43
C GLU A 57 2.03 -8.95 5.67
N SER A 58 0.81 -8.81 5.12
CA SER A 58 0.17 -9.87 4.33
C SER A 58 1.03 -10.29 3.13
N ARG A 59 1.61 -9.35 2.39
CA ARG A 59 2.54 -9.66 1.29
C ARG A 59 3.77 -10.41 1.79
N HIS A 60 4.32 -10.04 2.95
CA HIS A 60 5.46 -10.79 3.51
C HIS A 60 5.06 -12.24 3.82
N ALA A 61 3.90 -12.44 4.44
CA ALA A 61 3.36 -13.77 4.68
C ALA A 61 3.05 -14.56 3.38
N MET A 62 2.51 -13.93 2.33
CA MET A 62 2.23 -14.62 1.06
C MET A 62 3.50 -15.08 0.33
N LEU A 63 4.58 -14.28 0.37
CA LEU A 63 5.80 -14.56 -0.39
C LEU A 63 6.70 -15.60 0.28
N TYR A 64 6.62 -15.71 1.61
CA TYR A 64 7.55 -16.53 2.40
C TYR A 64 6.85 -17.55 3.30
N GLY A 65 5.54 -17.43 3.50
CA GLY A 65 4.73 -18.36 4.28
C GLY A 65 4.32 -19.56 3.43
N LEU A 66 4.37 -20.75 4.05
CA LEU A 66 4.08 -22.02 3.38
C LEU A 66 2.57 -22.27 3.18
N GLU A 67 1.69 -21.55 3.89
CA GLU A 67 0.25 -21.84 3.95
C GLU A 67 -0.60 -20.56 4.11
N VAL A 68 -0.58 -19.65 3.13
CA VAL A 68 -1.61 -18.61 3.11
C VAL A 68 -2.26 -18.56 1.74
N GLU A 69 -3.57 -18.78 1.72
CA GLU A 69 -4.40 -18.71 0.53
C GLU A 69 -5.38 -17.54 0.71
N ALA A 70 -5.16 -16.46 -0.03
CA ALA A 70 -6.06 -15.32 0.00
C ALA A 70 -7.42 -15.69 -0.60
N MET A 71 -8.49 -15.25 0.05
CA MET A 71 -9.84 -15.43 -0.49
C MET A 71 -10.10 -14.43 -1.62
N LYS A 72 -10.97 -14.82 -2.57
CA LYS A 72 -11.36 -13.97 -3.70
C LYS A 72 -11.88 -12.60 -3.25
N ASP A 73 -12.66 -12.59 -2.18
CA ASP A 73 -13.32 -11.37 -1.67
C ASP A 73 -12.29 -10.41 -1.08
N ASP A 74 -11.32 -10.93 -0.31
CA ASP A 74 -10.20 -10.14 0.24
C ASP A 74 -9.36 -9.52 -0.89
N ALA A 75 -9.06 -10.30 -1.92
CA ALA A 75 -8.30 -9.83 -3.08
C ALA A 75 -9.08 -8.76 -3.86
N THR A 76 -10.39 -8.93 -4.03
CA THR A 76 -11.25 -7.96 -4.73
C THR A 76 -11.36 -6.66 -3.94
N TYR A 77 -11.55 -6.76 -2.62
CA TYR A 77 -11.58 -5.61 -1.73
C TYR A 77 -10.23 -4.86 -1.71
N GLY A 78 -9.11 -5.60 -1.72
CA GLY A 78 -7.78 -5.01 -1.83
C GLY A 78 -7.57 -4.19 -3.09
N ILE A 79 -8.05 -4.68 -4.24
CA ILE A 79 -8.02 -3.92 -5.50
C ILE A 79 -8.84 -2.63 -5.38
N TYR A 80 -10.02 -2.69 -4.78
CA TYR A 80 -10.87 -1.52 -4.58
C TYR A 80 -10.17 -0.47 -3.71
N ILE A 81 -9.64 -0.86 -2.55
CA ILE A 81 -8.96 0.08 -1.65
C ILE A 81 -7.67 0.64 -2.28
N ALA A 82 -6.93 -0.16 -3.05
CA ALA A 82 -5.77 0.35 -3.79
C ALA A 82 -6.14 1.45 -4.77
N LYS A 83 -7.27 1.31 -5.49
CA LYS A 83 -7.76 2.35 -6.41
C LYS A 83 -8.12 3.62 -5.68
N GLU A 84 -8.88 3.52 -4.58
CA GLU A 84 -9.26 4.66 -3.76
C GLU A 84 -8.02 5.40 -3.21
N PHE A 85 -7.03 4.65 -2.74
CA PHE A 85 -5.78 5.24 -2.26
C PHE A 85 -5.01 5.95 -3.38
N ILE A 86 -4.92 5.35 -4.57
CA ILE A 86 -4.26 5.99 -5.72
C ILE A 86 -4.94 7.30 -6.10
N GLU A 87 -6.28 7.34 -6.10
CA GLU A 87 -7.02 8.57 -6.39
C GLU A 87 -6.85 9.63 -5.28
N ALA A 88 -6.74 9.20 -4.01
CA ALA A 88 -6.41 10.10 -2.92
C ALA A 88 -5.00 10.69 -3.09
N VAL A 89 -3.99 9.85 -3.36
CA VAL A 89 -2.61 10.28 -3.65
C VAL A 89 -2.56 11.26 -4.82
N LYS A 90 -3.30 11.02 -5.91
CA LYS A 90 -3.35 11.92 -7.07
C LYS A 90 -3.85 13.32 -6.73
N LYS A 91 -4.65 13.50 -5.67
CA LYS A 91 -5.09 14.82 -5.21
C LYS A 91 -3.97 15.57 -4.49
N GLU A 92 -3.08 14.83 -3.84
CA GLU A 92 -1.91 15.40 -3.17
C GLU A 92 -0.82 15.76 -4.19
N VAL A 93 -0.54 14.90 -5.16
CA VAL A 93 0.61 15.09 -6.08
C VAL A 93 0.37 15.98 -7.29
N LYS A 94 -0.72 16.76 -7.29
CA LYS A 94 -1.05 17.73 -8.34
C LYS A 94 -0.33 19.06 -8.17
#